data_AF-A0A537X6V8-F1
#
_entry.id   AF-A0A537X6V8-F1
#
_cell.length_a   1.000
_cell.length_b   1.000
_cell.length_c   1.000
_cell.angle_alpha   90.00
_cell.angle_beta   90.00
_cell.angle_gamma   90.00
#
_symmetry.space_group_name_H-M   'P 1'
#
loop_
_entity.id
_entity.type
_entity.pdbx_description
1 polymer ?
#
loop_
_entity_poly.entity_id
_entity_poly.type
_entity_poly.pdbx_seq_one_letter_code
_entity_poly.pdbx_strand_id
1 'polypeptide(L)'
;GRYREVNLGPASARLLLAKNPAGWNEILDFLAAPPAGVVVAVNARGPDGYDTSWLWDVDFERLEGRPVVAAGERALDVAVRLRYAGVPHEVCPDPLVAARRLPPGKVELVANYTAFQTVLAAVRG
;
A
#
# COMPACT_ATOMS: atom_id res chain seq x y z
N GLY A 1 -13.03 10.92 4.92
CA GLY A 1 -11.61 11.31 4.99
C GLY A 1 -10.81 10.46 4.03
N ARG A 2 -9.72 10.98 3.45
CA ARG A 2 -8.82 10.23 2.54
C ARG A 2 -7.96 9.19 3.28
N TYR A 3 -8.05 9.14 4.61
CA TYR A 3 -7.38 8.17 5.46
C TYR A 3 -8.27 7.69 6.59
N ARG A 4 -7.89 6.55 7.20
CA ARG A 4 -8.50 5.98 8.41
C ARG A 4 -7.43 5.28 9.25
N GLU A 5 -7.51 5.37 10.56
CA GLU A 5 -6.66 4.55 11.44
C GLU A 5 -7.26 3.14 11.58
N VAL A 6 -6.39 2.14 11.50
CA VAL A 6 -6.72 0.72 11.64
C VAL A 6 -5.88 0.16 12.77
N ASN A 7 -6.53 -0.38 13.79
CA ASN A 7 -5.86 -1.07 14.89
C ASN A 7 -5.60 -2.53 14.48
N LEU A 8 -4.34 -2.97 14.52
CA LEU A 8 -3.89 -4.31 14.13
C LEU A 8 -3.48 -5.16 15.34
N GLY A 9 -3.86 -4.75 16.56
CA GLY A 9 -3.44 -5.35 17.82
C GLY A 9 -2.28 -4.56 18.43
N PRO A 10 -1.05 -5.11 18.48
CA PRO A 10 0.12 -4.38 19.01
C PRO A 10 0.63 -3.28 18.06
N ALA A 11 0.12 -3.20 16.83
CA ALA A 11 0.49 -2.22 15.82
C ALA A 11 -0.72 -1.42 15.34
N SER A 12 -0.48 -0.22 14.82
CA SER A 12 -1.50 0.59 14.15
C SER A 12 -1.06 0.95 12.73
N ALA A 13 -2.01 0.94 11.80
CA ALA A 13 -1.80 1.34 10.42
C ALA A 13 -2.66 2.55 10.07
N ARG A 14 -2.08 3.51 9.35
CA ARG A 14 -2.83 4.56 8.67
C ARG A 14 -3.17 4.05 7.28
N LEU A 15 -4.44 3.73 7.09
CA LEU A 15 -5.00 3.30 5.81
C LEU A 15 -5.27 4.53 4.94
N LEU A 16 -4.70 4.57 3.74
CA LEU A 16 -4.69 5.69 2.80
C LEU A 16 -5.29 5.27 1.46
N LEU A 17 -6.17 6.10 0.89
CA LEU A 17 -6.82 5.82 -0.40
C LEU A 17 -6.22 6.68 -1.53
N ALA A 18 -5.67 6.03 -2.56
CA ALA A 18 -5.31 6.66 -3.84
C ALA A 18 -5.96 5.92 -5.01
N LYS A 19 -6.46 6.67 -6.00
CA LYS A 19 -7.24 6.10 -7.12
C LYS A 19 -6.59 6.24 -8.49
N ASN A 20 -5.55 7.06 -8.59
CA ASN A 20 -4.88 7.40 -9.84
C ASN A 20 -3.43 7.81 -9.55
N PRO A 21 -2.54 7.84 -10.56
CA PRO A 21 -1.12 8.14 -10.35
C PRO A 21 -0.86 9.43 -9.57
N ALA A 22 -1.57 10.52 -9.91
CA ALA A 22 -1.44 11.80 -9.19
C ALA A 22 -1.75 11.66 -7.69
N GLY A 23 -2.85 11.00 -7.33
CA GLY A 23 -3.22 10.77 -5.93
C GLY A 23 -2.27 9.81 -5.20
N TRP A 24 -1.63 8.88 -5.91
CA TRP A 24 -0.57 8.05 -5.35
C TRP A 24 0.67 8.89 -5.04
N ASN A 25 1.14 9.70 -5.99
CA ASN A 25 2.29 10.57 -5.80
C ASN A 25 2.05 11.61 -4.69
N GLU A 26 0.85 12.19 -4.60
CA GLU A 26 0.45 13.04 -3.46
C GLU A 26 0.61 12.29 -2.14
N ILE A 27 0.17 11.03 -2.05
CA ILE A 27 0.29 10.25 -0.81
C ILE A 27 1.75 9.96 -0.47
N LEU A 28 2.57 9.60 -1.45
CA LEU A 28 3.99 9.32 -1.25
C LEU A 28 4.73 10.50 -0.60
N ASP A 29 4.34 11.74 -0.92
CA ASP A 29 4.92 12.96 -0.33
C ASP A 29 4.58 13.18 1.14
N PHE A 30 3.47 12.61 1.64
CA PHE A 30 2.99 12.80 3.02
C PHE A 30 3.14 11.56 3.91
N LEU A 31 3.82 10.52 3.43
CA LEU A 31 4.14 9.35 4.25
C LEU A 31 5.06 9.75 5.40
N ALA A 32 4.89 9.09 6.56
CA ALA A 32 5.84 9.24 7.67
C ALA A 32 7.29 8.97 7.22
N ALA A 33 8.26 9.67 7.79
CA ALA A 33 9.67 9.50 7.42
C ALA A 33 10.17 8.06 7.70
N PRO A 34 11.20 7.57 6.98
CA PRO A 34 11.85 6.30 7.30
C PRO A 34 12.29 6.23 8.77
N PRO A 35 12.24 5.05 9.42
CA PRO A 35 12.03 3.72 8.84
C PRO A 35 10.56 3.26 8.87
N ALA A 36 9.58 4.17 8.85
CA ALA A 36 8.16 3.79 8.83
C ALA A 36 7.84 2.86 7.66
N GLY A 37 7.21 1.72 7.96
CA GLY A 37 6.91 0.68 6.99
C GLY A 37 5.72 1.04 6.10
N VAL A 38 5.77 0.60 4.84
CA VAL A 38 4.74 0.89 3.83
C VAL A 38 4.20 -0.39 3.22
N VAL A 39 2.88 -0.52 3.18
CA VAL A 39 2.19 -1.56 2.42
C VAL A 39 1.55 -0.92 1.20
N VAL A 40 1.88 -1.42 0.01
CA VAL A 40 1.28 -0.99 -1.27
C VAL A 40 0.27 -2.05 -1.69
N ALA A 41 -1.02 -1.77 -1.50
CA ALA A 41 -2.10 -2.72 -1.75
C ALA A 41 -2.90 -2.37 -3.01
N VAL A 42 -2.83 -3.22 -4.04
CA VAL A 42 -3.49 -2.97 -5.33
C VAL A 42 -4.35 -4.16 -5.71
N ASN A 43 -5.62 -3.88 -5.98
CA ASN A 43 -6.54 -4.80 -6.64
C ASN A 43 -6.81 -4.37 -8.09
N ALA A 44 -7.40 -5.25 -8.89
CA ALA A 44 -7.84 -4.94 -10.25
C ALA A 44 -9.24 -5.48 -10.46
N ARG A 45 -10.23 -4.75 -9.95
CA ARG A 45 -11.66 -5.05 -10.10
C ARG A 45 -12.35 -3.95 -10.91
N GLY A 46 -13.61 -4.15 -11.30
CA GLY A 46 -14.38 -3.19 -12.10
C GLY A 46 -14.21 -1.71 -11.68
N PRO A 47 -14.40 -1.33 -10.40
CA PRO A 47 -14.21 0.04 -9.93
C PRO A 47 -12.76 0.56 -9.92
N ASP A 48 -11.77 -0.33 -9.91
CA ASP A 48 -10.34 0.04 -9.93
C ASP A 48 -9.81 0.16 -11.37
N GLY A 49 -10.47 -0.48 -12.33
CA GLY A 49 -9.90 -0.82 -13.63
C GLY A 49 -9.11 -2.12 -13.57
N TYR A 50 -9.19 -2.91 -14.65
CA TYR A 50 -8.44 -4.17 -14.76
C TYR A 50 -7.01 -3.97 -15.26
N ASP A 51 -6.74 -2.85 -15.93
CA ASP A 51 -5.41 -2.46 -16.37
C ASP A 51 -4.65 -1.79 -15.22
N THR A 52 -3.47 -2.33 -14.92
CA THR A 52 -2.56 -1.84 -13.87
C THR A 52 -1.35 -1.09 -14.43
N SER A 53 -1.36 -0.75 -15.73
CA SER A 53 -0.33 0.02 -16.40
C SER A 53 -0.03 1.37 -15.72
N TRP A 54 -1.03 1.97 -15.06
CA TRP A 54 -0.86 3.20 -14.29
C TRP A 54 0.17 3.11 -13.15
N LEU A 55 0.54 1.89 -12.70
CA LEU A 55 1.61 1.69 -11.71
C LEU A 55 2.94 2.29 -12.18
N TRP A 56 3.16 2.35 -13.49
CA TRP A 56 4.37 2.90 -14.09
C TRP A 56 4.44 4.43 -14.06
N ASP A 57 3.30 5.10 -13.83
CA ASP A 57 3.21 6.56 -13.68
C ASP A 57 3.35 7.04 -12.22
N VAL A 58 3.60 6.11 -11.29
CA VAL A 58 3.78 6.39 -9.86
C VAL A 58 5.26 6.36 -9.50
N ASP A 59 5.73 7.37 -8.77
CA ASP A 59 7.13 7.56 -8.36
C ASP A 59 7.48 6.68 -7.14
N PHE A 60 7.35 5.36 -7.27
CA PHE A 60 7.63 4.42 -6.17
C PHE A 60 9.07 4.47 -5.65
N GLU A 61 10.01 5.03 -6.42
CA GLU A 61 11.40 5.32 -6.03
C GLU A 61 11.47 6.10 -4.71
N ARG A 62 10.45 6.92 -4.40
CA ARG A 62 10.32 7.67 -3.13
C ARG A 62 10.20 6.77 -1.89
N LEU A 63 9.99 5.47 -2.06
CA LEU A 63 9.95 4.48 -0.98
C LEU A 63 11.31 3.90 -0.60
N GLU A 64 12.39 4.33 -1.25
CA GLU A 64 13.75 3.89 -0.93
C GLU A 64 14.09 4.06 0.57
N GLY A 65 14.83 3.09 1.13
CA GLY A 65 15.26 3.10 2.54
C GLY A 65 14.16 2.73 3.55
N ARG A 66 12.98 2.28 3.08
CA ARG A 66 11.86 1.86 3.93
C ARG A 66 11.59 0.36 3.83
N PRO A 67 11.06 -0.27 4.89
CA PRO A 67 10.42 -1.57 4.77
C PRO A 67 9.15 -1.47 3.90
N VAL A 68 9.11 -2.20 2.77
CA VAL A 68 7.97 -2.17 1.84
C VAL A 68 7.41 -3.57 1.63
N VAL A 69 6.08 -3.69 1.60
CA VAL A 69 5.38 -4.93 1.24
C VAL A 69 4.37 -4.67 0.12
N ALA A 70 4.48 -5.42 -0.97
CA ALA A 70 3.50 -5.46 -2.04
C ALA A 70 2.34 -6.38 -1.66
N ALA A 71 1.09 -5.89 -1.79
CA ALA A 71 -0.11 -6.58 -1.34
C ALA A 71 -1.30 -6.38 -2.29
N GLY A 72 -2.41 -7.04 -1.98
CA GLY A 72 -3.63 -7.06 -2.80
C GLY A 72 -3.60 -8.13 -3.89
N GLU A 73 -4.66 -8.19 -4.69
CA GLU A 73 -4.82 -9.17 -5.78
C GLU A 73 -3.72 -9.06 -6.84
N ARG A 74 -3.15 -7.86 -7.00
CA ARG A 74 -2.08 -7.55 -7.96
C ARG A 74 -0.73 -7.32 -7.28
N ALA A 75 -0.51 -7.96 -6.12
CA ALA A 75 0.75 -7.84 -5.37
C ALA A 75 1.99 -8.15 -6.23
N LEU A 76 1.90 -9.10 -7.17
CA LEU A 76 3.02 -9.42 -8.06
C LEU A 76 3.33 -8.31 -9.07
N ASP A 77 2.32 -7.61 -9.60
CA ASP A 77 2.56 -6.49 -10.51
C ASP A 77 3.18 -5.30 -9.78
N VAL A 78 2.69 -5.04 -8.55
CA VAL A 78 3.29 -4.06 -7.64
C VAL A 78 4.75 -4.44 -7.35
N ALA A 79 5.03 -5.71 -7.08
CA ALA A 79 6.38 -6.19 -6.84
C ALA A 79 7.30 -6.00 -8.06
N VAL A 80 6.80 -6.25 -9.27
CA VAL A 80 7.55 -5.95 -10.50
C VAL A 80 7.84 -4.46 -10.60
N ARG A 81 6.86 -3.58 -10.40
CA ARG A 81 7.07 -2.13 -10.45
C ARG A 81 8.07 -1.64 -9.39
N LEU A 82 7.97 -2.14 -8.16
CA LEU A 82 8.90 -1.83 -7.07
C LEU A 82 10.33 -2.29 -7.37
N ARG A 83 10.49 -3.45 -8.02
CA ARG A 83 11.80 -3.93 -8.48
C ARG A 83 12.43 -2.97 -9.49
N TYR A 84 11.66 -2.46 -10.44
CA TYR A 84 12.13 -1.46 -11.41
C TYR A 84 12.44 -0.11 -10.74
N ALA A 85 11.75 0.23 -9.65
CA ALA A 85 12.07 1.40 -8.82
C ALA A 85 13.34 1.23 -7.97
N GLY A 86 13.98 0.05 -7.96
CA GLY A 86 15.11 -0.23 -7.07
C GLY A 86 14.72 -0.33 -5.59
N VAL A 87 13.44 -0.51 -5.27
CA VAL A 87 12.93 -0.57 -3.88
C VAL A 87 12.92 -2.02 -3.39
N PRO A 88 13.74 -2.39 -2.38
CA PRO A 88 13.65 -3.70 -1.73
C PRO A 88 12.28 -3.89 -1.09
N HIS A 89 11.65 -5.03 -1.33
CA HIS A 89 10.29 -5.29 -0.86
C HIS A 89 10.04 -6.78 -0.63
N GLU A 90 9.03 -7.06 0.19
CA GLU A 90 8.41 -8.37 0.30
C GLU A 90 7.08 -8.42 -0.47
N VAL A 91 6.55 -9.63 -0.65
CA VAL A 91 5.22 -9.86 -1.22
C VAL A 91 4.34 -10.58 -0.22
N CYS A 92 3.16 -10.03 0.06
CA CYS A 92 2.16 -10.65 0.90
C CYS A 92 0.76 -10.24 0.39
N PRO A 93 -0.01 -11.15 -0.24
CA PRO A 93 -1.30 -10.81 -0.84
C PRO A 93 -2.31 -10.18 0.14
N ASP A 94 -2.29 -10.59 1.41
CA ASP A 94 -3.16 -10.03 2.44
C ASP A 94 -2.55 -8.73 3.02
N PRO A 95 -3.19 -7.56 2.85
CA PRO A 95 -2.65 -6.28 3.32
C PRO A 95 -2.56 -6.16 4.84
N LEU A 96 -3.42 -6.84 5.61
CA LEU A 96 -3.39 -6.81 7.07
C LEU A 96 -2.26 -7.68 7.61
N VAL A 97 -2.03 -8.84 6.99
CA VAL A 97 -0.87 -9.68 7.30
C VAL A 97 0.42 -8.97 6.90
N ALA A 98 0.46 -8.33 5.73
CA ALA A 98 1.58 -7.51 5.28
C ALA A 98 1.94 -6.43 6.31
N ALA A 99 0.94 -5.69 6.79
CA ALA A 99 1.14 -4.64 7.78
C ALA A 99 1.68 -5.17 9.13
N ARG A 100 1.28 -6.38 9.54
CA ARG A 100 1.77 -7.03 10.78
C ARG A 100 3.20 -7.57 10.67
N ARG A 101 3.72 -7.78 9.47
CA ARG A 101 5.12 -8.24 9.25
C ARG A 101 6.13 -7.10 9.35
N LEU A 102 5.68 -5.87 9.13
CA LEU A 102 6.53 -4.69 9.21
C LEU A 102 6.93 -4.42 10.67
N PRO A 103 8.09 -3.77 10.90
CA PRO A 103 8.53 -3.43 12.24
C PRO A 103 7.46 -2.67 13.05
N PRO A 104 7.40 -2.87 14.39
CA PRO A 104 6.46 -2.15 15.25
C PRO A 104 6.61 -0.64 15.08
N GLY A 105 5.50 0.06 14.89
CA GLY A 105 5.47 1.50 14.64
C GLY A 105 4.29 1.92 13.79
N LYS A 106 4.33 3.15 13.27
CA LYS A 106 3.35 3.63 12.31
C LYS A 106 3.56 2.95 10.97
N VAL A 107 2.62 2.12 10.56
CA VAL A 107 2.57 1.52 9.21
C VAL A 107 1.66 2.36 8.33
N GLU A 108 2.10 2.65 7.11
CA GLU A 108 1.30 3.32 6.09
C GLU A 108 0.77 2.27 5.12
N LEU A 109 -0.55 2.06 5.09
CA LEU A 109 -1.18 1.13 4.14
C LEU A 109 -1.84 1.95 3.03
N VAL A 110 -1.17 2.07 1.89
CA VAL A 110 -1.69 2.79 0.72
C VAL A 110 -2.41 1.81 -0.18
N ALA A 111 -3.69 2.05 -0.45
CA ALA A 111 -4.55 1.15 -1.17
C ALA A 111 -5.35 1.85 -2.27
N ASN A 112 -5.59 1.13 -3.37
CA ASN A 112 -6.63 1.53 -4.32
C ASN A 112 -8.03 1.19 -3.82
N TYR A 113 -9.07 1.54 -4.60
CA TYR A 113 -10.43 1.62 -4.06
C TYR A 113 -10.93 0.30 -3.49
N THR A 114 -10.89 -0.80 -4.24
CA THR A 114 -11.42 -2.06 -3.69
C THR A 114 -10.49 -2.71 -2.67
N ALA A 115 -9.17 -2.53 -2.77
CA ALA A 115 -8.23 -2.96 -1.73
C ALA A 115 -8.52 -2.25 -0.40
N PHE A 116 -8.78 -0.94 -0.46
CA PHE A 116 -9.19 -0.13 0.69
C PHE A 116 -10.50 -0.64 1.29
N GLN A 117 -11.51 -0.94 0.46
CA GLN A 117 -12.77 -1.52 0.94
C GLN A 117 -12.59 -2.91 1.58
N THR A 118 -11.75 -3.77 0.99
CA THR A 118 -11.41 -5.08 1.56
C THR A 118 -10.80 -4.94 2.95
N VAL A 119 -9.83 -4.04 3.14
CA VAL A 119 -9.24 -3.75 4.45
C VAL A 119 -10.30 -3.23 5.42
N LEU A 120 -11.15 -2.30 4.99
CA LEU A 120 -12.21 -1.75 5.84
C LEU A 120 -13.25 -2.79 6.29
N ALA A 121 -13.59 -3.74 5.43
CA ALA A 121 -14.51 -4.81 5.76
C ALA A 121 -13.88 -5.76 6.80
N ALA A 122 -12.62 -6.14 6.59
CA ALA A 122 -11.91 -7.08 7.46
C ALA A 122 -11.65 -6.55 8.88
N VAL A 123 -11.60 -5.22 9.08
CA VAL A 123 -11.35 -4.61 10.40
C VAL A 123 -12.62 -4.23 11.15
N ARG A 124 -13.79 -4.38 10.50
CA ARG A 124 -15.12 -4.12 11.09
C ARG A 124 -15.79 -5.39 11.61
N GLY A 125 -15.38 -6.56 11.10
CA GLY A 125 -15.80 -7.87 11.60
C GLY A 125 -14.88 -8.33 12.71
#